data_AF-A0A7X5L5Q4-F1
#
_entry.id   AF-A0A7X5L5Q4-F1
#
_cell.length_a   1.000
_cell.length_b   1.000
_cell.length_c   1.000
_cell.angle_alpha   90.00
_cell.angle_beta   90.00
_cell.angle_gamma   90.00
#
_symmetry.space_group_name_H-M   'P 1'
#
loop_
_entity.id
_entity.type
_entity.pdbx_description
1 polymer ?
#
loop_
_entity_poly.entity_id
_entity_poly.type
_entity_poly.pdbx_seq_one_letter_code
_entity_poly.pdbx_strand_id
1 'polypeptide(L)'
;MSNIVKTEAPAYSGNLTINVTSSQGLIPIQNATITISYTREPDAVVTTLTTNESGQTETIALPAPSINYSTEPSEVQPYSEYNITVTASGYEPVFISGTEILPDVTAVQPVSMTPLELEGPDAPAEEDIIIPDHTLYGEYPPKIPEDEIKPMDESGEIVLSRVVIPEFIIVHDGVPQDSSAPNYYVRYTDYIKNVVSSEIYATWTENAIYANTLVIMSFTLNRVYTEWYPSQQFRVFSPRHQNVSQNPQF
;
A
#
# COMPACT_ATOMS: atom_id res chain seq x y z
N MET A 1 14.58 33.89 27.21
CA MET A 1 15.58 33.41 26.24
C MET A 1 15.06 32.11 25.70
N SER A 2 14.51 32.12 24.48
CA SER A 2 13.93 30.94 23.86
C SER A 2 15.05 29.97 23.51
N ASN A 3 15.01 28.77 24.08
CA ASN A 3 15.88 27.68 23.67
C ASN A 3 15.44 27.25 22.28
N ILE A 4 16.13 27.75 21.26
CA ILE A 4 16.10 27.15 19.94
C ILE A 4 16.85 25.83 20.11
N VAL A 5 16.12 24.72 20.15
CA VAL A 5 16.70 23.41 19.91
C VAL A 5 17.26 23.48 18.49
N LYS A 6 18.59 23.63 18.37
CA LYS A 6 19.28 23.35 17.12
C LYS A 6 19.14 21.84 16.92
N THR A 7 18.09 21.44 16.21
CA THR A 7 17.98 20.08 15.68
C THR A 7 19.17 19.92 14.74
N GLU A 8 20.17 19.12 15.13
CA GLU A 8 21.18 18.66 14.19
C GLU A 8 20.44 18.06 13.00
N ALA A 9 20.80 18.48 11.79
CA ALA A 9 20.26 17.85 10.60
C ALA A 9 20.55 16.34 10.72
N PRO A 10 19.55 15.48 10.49
CA PRO A 10 19.74 14.04 10.65
C PRO A 10 20.91 13.60 9.76
N ALA A 11 21.76 12.71 10.26
CA ALA A 11 22.94 12.26 9.52
C ALA A 11 22.56 11.58 8.18
N TYR A 12 21.35 11.01 8.12
CA TYR A 12 20.75 10.40 6.94
C TYR A 12 19.27 10.79 6.84
N SER A 13 18.73 10.83 5.62
CA SER A 13 17.35 11.22 5.37
C SER A 13 16.78 10.50 4.18
N GLY A 14 15.48 10.25 4.21
CA GLY A 14 14.69 9.86 3.04
C GLY A 14 13.80 11.01 2.59
N ASN A 15 13.36 10.97 1.35
CA ASN A 15 12.45 11.96 0.80
C ASN A 15 11.00 11.45 0.85
N LEU A 16 10.05 12.34 1.10
CA LEU A 16 8.62 12.05 1.04
C LEU A 16 7.92 13.06 0.14
N THR A 17 7.05 12.55 -0.73
CA THR A 17 6.09 13.34 -1.52
C THR A 17 4.71 12.72 -1.37
N ILE A 18 3.69 13.54 -1.14
CA ILE A 18 2.30 13.07 -0.95
C ILE A 18 1.45 13.53 -2.12
N ASN A 19 0.69 12.60 -2.68
CA ASN A 19 -0.23 12.84 -3.80
C ASN A 19 -1.67 12.61 -3.33
N VAL A 20 -2.48 13.66 -3.32
CA VAL A 20 -3.84 13.63 -2.81
C VAL A 20 -4.83 13.73 -3.96
N THR A 21 -5.71 12.74 -4.07
CA THR A 21 -6.77 12.64 -5.08
C THR A 21 -8.11 12.32 -4.43
N SER A 22 -9.21 12.61 -5.13
CA SER A 22 -10.56 12.21 -4.68
C SER A 22 -10.83 10.73 -4.96
N SER A 23 -11.62 10.06 -4.13
CA SER A 23 -12.12 8.70 -4.42
C SER A 23 -13.05 8.64 -5.64
N GLN A 24 -13.58 9.78 -6.10
CA GLN A 24 -14.43 9.88 -7.31
C GLN A 24 -13.65 9.79 -8.64
N GLY A 25 -12.32 9.66 -8.59
CA GLY A 25 -11.48 9.47 -9.77
C GLY A 25 -10.10 10.10 -9.60
N LEU A 26 -9.34 10.24 -10.68
CA LEU A 26 -8.01 10.85 -10.64
C LEU A 26 -8.09 12.39 -10.60
N ILE A 27 -8.91 12.91 -9.70
CA ILE A 27 -9.14 14.35 -9.50
C ILE A 27 -8.18 14.82 -8.40
N PRO A 28 -7.18 15.66 -8.71
CA PRO A 28 -6.26 16.18 -7.70
C PRO A 28 -6.98 17.10 -6.71
N ILE A 29 -6.63 17.01 -5.42
CA ILE A 29 -7.17 17.88 -4.37
C ILE A 29 -6.14 18.95 -4.03
N GLN A 30 -6.42 20.20 -4.40
CA GLN A 30 -5.60 21.36 -4.09
C GLN A 30 -5.88 21.88 -2.67
N ASN A 31 -4.88 22.46 -2.01
CA ASN A 31 -4.97 23.05 -0.67
C ASN A 31 -5.37 22.05 0.43
N ALA A 32 -5.13 20.75 0.22
CA ALA A 32 -5.18 19.78 1.30
C ALA A 32 -4.03 20.06 2.26
N THR A 33 -4.31 20.06 3.56
CA THR A 33 -3.33 20.23 4.63
C THR A 33 -2.87 18.87 5.09
N ILE A 34 -1.56 18.63 5.00
CA ILE A 34 -0.90 17.40 5.45
C ILE A 34 -0.14 17.73 6.73
N THR A 35 -0.39 16.98 7.79
CA THR A 35 0.40 17.01 9.03
C THR A 35 1.20 15.72 9.14
N ILE A 36 2.50 15.84 9.42
CA ILE A 36 3.41 14.70 9.56
C ILE A 36 3.98 14.70 10.98
N SER A 37 3.89 13.57 11.66
CA SER A 37 4.49 13.34 12.99
C SER A 37 5.20 11.99 13.03
N TYR A 38 6.07 11.76 14.03
CA TYR A 38 6.65 10.44 14.24
C TYR A 38 5.59 9.48 14.79
N THR A 39 5.58 8.24 14.34
CA THR A 39 4.62 7.24 14.84
C THR A 39 4.74 7.01 16.36
N ARG A 40 5.96 7.10 16.90
CA ARG A 40 6.24 6.92 18.34
C ARG A 40 6.00 8.19 19.18
N GLU A 41 5.86 9.35 18.53
CA GLU A 41 5.60 10.64 19.17
C GLU A 41 4.51 11.40 18.39
N PRO A 42 3.26 10.90 18.39
CA PRO A 42 2.21 11.39 17.49
C PRO A 42 1.81 12.85 17.75
N ASP A 43 1.95 13.33 19.00
CA ASP A 43 1.66 14.71 19.39
C ASP A 43 2.75 15.70 18.90
N ALA A 44 3.92 15.21 18.49
CA ALA A 44 5.04 16.02 18.02
C ALA A 44 4.98 16.16 16.49
N VAL A 45 4.34 17.23 16.03
CA VAL A 45 4.31 17.57 14.60
C VAL A 45 5.73 17.91 14.12
N VAL A 46 6.19 17.12 13.16
CA VAL A 46 7.48 17.32 12.48
C VAL A 46 7.35 18.45 11.46
N THR A 47 6.30 18.41 10.64
CA THR A 47 6.04 19.43 9.62
C THR A 47 4.59 19.41 9.14
N THR A 48 4.19 20.49 8.46
CA THR A 48 2.90 20.63 7.80
C THR A 48 3.10 21.09 6.37
N LEU A 49 2.47 20.40 5.42
CA LEU A 49 2.55 20.69 3.98
C LEU A 49 1.17 21.04 3.43
N THR A 50 1.16 21.60 2.22
CA THR A 50 -0.07 21.88 1.48
C THR A 50 0.08 21.43 0.04
N THR A 51 -0.98 20.83 -0.52
CA THR A 51 -0.97 20.40 -1.92
C THR A 51 -1.14 21.57 -2.90
N ASN A 52 -0.43 21.48 -4.03
CA ASN A 52 -0.57 22.38 -5.16
C ASN A 52 -1.79 22.02 -6.05
N GLU A 53 -1.93 22.72 -7.19
CA GLU A 53 -3.01 22.49 -8.17
C GLU A 53 -3.04 21.09 -8.79
N SER A 54 -1.92 20.36 -8.74
CA SER A 54 -1.80 18.96 -9.18
C SER A 54 -2.07 17.96 -8.05
N GLY A 55 -2.47 18.42 -6.86
CA GLY A 55 -2.72 17.56 -5.71
C GLY A 55 -1.44 17.03 -5.07
N GLN A 56 -0.29 17.63 -5.35
CA GLN A 56 1.01 17.15 -4.85
C GLN A 56 1.59 18.11 -3.83
N THR A 57 2.23 17.58 -2.79
CA THR A 57 3.07 18.38 -1.90
C THR A 57 4.43 18.66 -2.54
N GLU A 58 5.20 19.59 -1.97
CA GLU A 58 6.63 19.59 -2.21
C GLU A 58 7.28 18.31 -1.64
N THR A 59 8.43 17.94 -2.19
CA THR A 59 9.24 16.85 -1.67
C THR A 59 10.03 17.35 -0.47
N ILE A 60 9.88 16.69 0.69
CA ILE A 60 10.62 17.02 1.91
C ILE A 60 11.59 15.91 2.28
N ALA A 61 12.69 16.27 2.94
CA ALA A 61 13.59 15.32 3.56
C ALA A 61 13.18 15.09 5.02
N LEU A 62 13.01 13.82 5.39
CA LEU A 62 12.68 13.37 6.73
C LEU A 62 13.85 12.52 7.29
N PRO A 63 14.18 12.66 8.58
CA PRO A 63 15.15 11.80 9.24
C PRO A 63 14.91 10.31 8.99
N ALA A 64 15.96 9.59 8.63
CA ALA A 64 15.93 8.15 8.42
C ALA A 64 17.19 7.49 9.03
N PRO A 65 17.17 6.18 9.29
CA PRO A 65 18.35 5.45 9.75
C PRO A 65 19.44 5.37 8.66
N SER A 66 20.60 4.83 9.01
CA SER A 66 21.68 4.59 8.04
C SER A 66 21.28 3.52 7.02
N ILE A 67 21.65 3.73 5.75
CA ILE A 67 21.40 2.79 4.66
C ILE A 67 21.98 1.40 4.93
N ASN A 68 23.07 1.31 5.70
CA ASN A 68 23.74 0.04 6.01
C ASN A 68 22.82 -0.97 6.71
N TYR A 69 21.83 -0.50 7.48
CA TYR A 69 20.87 -1.38 8.16
C TYR A 69 19.94 -2.10 7.18
N SER A 70 19.79 -1.60 5.95
CA SER A 70 18.93 -2.19 4.91
C SER A 70 19.70 -3.05 3.91
N THR A 71 21.01 -2.81 3.75
CA THR A 71 21.86 -3.48 2.75
C THR A 71 22.67 -4.62 3.32
N GLU A 72 22.82 -4.68 4.65
CA GLU A 72 23.52 -5.73 5.36
C GLU A 72 22.58 -6.36 6.41
N PRO A 73 22.77 -7.64 6.78
CA PRO A 73 22.00 -8.24 7.86
C PRO A 73 22.13 -7.43 9.16
N SER A 74 21.02 -6.94 9.67
CA SER A 74 20.96 -6.12 10.87
C SER A 74 19.68 -6.38 11.66
N GLU A 75 19.79 -6.31 12.98
CA GLU A 75 18.65 -6.32 13.91
C GLU A 75 18.08 -4.90 14.13
N VAL A 76 18.73 -3.88 13.54
CA VAL A 76 18.31 -2.48 13.67
C VAL A 76 17.33 -2.14 12.55
N GLN A 77 16.21 -1.53 12.92
CA GLN A 77 15.21 -1.06 11.97
C GLN A 77 15.82 -0.13 10.90
N PRO A 78 15.70 -0.45 9.60
CA PRO A 78 16.34 0.32 8.53
C PRO A 78 15.56 1.53 8.03
N TYR A 79 14.36 1.76 8.57
CA TYR A 79 13.46 2.84 8.18
C TYR A 79 12.96 3.61 9.41
N SER A 80 12.46 4.82 9.19
CA SER A 80 11.70 5.58 10.18
C SER A 80 10.23 5.58 9.83
N GLU A 81 9.38 5.55 10.85
CA GLU A 81 7.92 5.52 10.71
C GLU A 81 7.32 6.90 11.03
N TYR A 82 6.46 7.35 10.14
CA TYR A 82 5.73 8.60 10.28
C TYR A 82 4.22 8.38 10.17
N ASN A 83 3.49 9.15 10.95
CA ASN A 83 2.05 9.30 10.80
C ASN A 83 1.76 10.50 9.91
N ILE A 84 0.78 10.34 9.02
CA ILE A 84 0.35 11.35 8.07
C ILE A 84 -1.15 11.57 8.26
N THR A 85 -1.53 12.78 8.61
CA THR A 85 -2.94 13.21 8.65
C THR A 85 -3.19 14.15 7.48
N VAL A 86 -4.19 13.85 6.65
CA VAL A 86 -4.57 14.68 5.50
C VAL A 86 -5.97 15.22 5.73
N THR A 87 -6.12 16.54 5.63
CA THR A 87 -7.41 17.23 5.76
C THR A 87 -7.64 18.14 4.57
N ALA A 88 -8.86 18.20 4.07
CA ALA A 88 -9.26 19.09 2.99
C ALA A 88 -10.72 19.51 3.16
N SER A 89 -11.05 20.73 2.73
CA SER A 89 -12.43 21.21 2.82
C SER A 89 -13.36 20.39 1.93
N GLY A 90 -14.44 19.85 2.52
CA GLY A 90 -15.43 19.04 1.79
C GLY A 90 -15.08 17.55 1.70
N TYR A 91 -14.00 17.11 2.37
CA TYR A 91 -13.56 15.72 2.38
C TYR A 91 -13.39 15.19 3.80
N GLU A 92 -13.56 13.89 3.96
CA GLU A 92 -13.22 13.16 5.18
C GLU A 92 -11.72 13.21 5.43
N PRO A 93 -11.27 13.43 6.68
CA PRO A 93 -9.86 13.26 7.04
C PRO A 93 -9.39 11.84 6.77
N VAL A 94 -8.14 11.72 6.29
CA VAL A 94 -7.47 10.43 6.14
C VAL A 94 -6.28 10.42 7.08
N PHE A 95 -6.15 9.35 7.86
CA PHE A 95 -5.02 9.11 8.75
C PHE A 95 -4.25 7.88 8.30
N ILE A 96 -2.94 8.02 8.11
CA ILE A 96 -2.04 6.94 7.73
C ILE A 96 -0.99 6.80 8.81
N SER A 97 -0.96 5.67 9.49
CA SER A 97 0.05 5.32 10.49
C SER A 97 1.11 4.43 9.89
N GLY A 98 2.38 4.63 10.26
CA GLY A 98 3.48 3.74 9.90
C GLY A 98 4.04 3.94 8.49
N THR A 99 3.95 5.13 7.91
CA THR A 99 4.59 5.40 6.62
C THR A 99 6.11 5.29 6.76
N GLU A 100 6.70 4.37 6.01
CA GLU A 100 8.12 4.04 6.10
C GLU A 100 8.98 4.97 5.22
N ILE A 101 9.99 5.59 5.84
CA ILE A 101 10.98 6.43 5.17
C ILE A 101 12.35 5.78 5.28
N LEU A 102 12.89 5.40 4.12
CA LEU A 102 14.24 4.85 3.98
C LEU A 102 15.23 5.93 3.50
N PRO A 103 16.53 5.82 3.86
CA PRO A 103 17.54 6.79 3.46
C PRO A 103 17.78 6.83 1.95
N ASP A 104 18.09 8.01 1.42
CA ASP A 104 18.49 8.27 0.03
C ASP A 104 17.47 7.87 -1.06
N VAL A 105 16.25 7.48 -0.68
CA VAL A 105 15.15 7.15 -1.58
C VAL A 105 13.98 8.12 -1.42
N THR A 106 13.08 8.15 -2.41
CA THR A 106 11.87 8.96 -2.36
C THR A 106 10.64 8.08 -2.22
N ALA A 107 9.97 8.18 -1.07
CA ALA A 107 8.65 7.64 -0.85
C ALA A 107 7.60 8.54 -1.51
N VAL A 108 6.69 7.93 -2.28
CA VAL A 108 5.52 8.60 -2.84
C VAL A 108 4.30 8.01 -2.15
N GLN A 109 3.64 8.80 -1.31
CA GLN A 109 2.45 8.37 -0.58
C GLN A 109 1.19 8.84 -1.33
N PRO A 110 0.47 7.95 -2.04
CA PRO A 110 -0.85 8.27 -2.55
C PRO A 110 -1.86 8.32 -1.40
N VAL A 111 -2.79 9.27 -1.49
CA VAL A 111 -3.91 9.44 -0.56
C VAL A 111 -5.18 9.68 -1.38
N SER A 112 -6.18 8.83 -1.16
CA SER A 112 -7.50 8.97 -1.77
C SER A 112 -8.46 9.48 -0.71
N MET A 113 -9.02 10.68 -0.88
CA MET A 113 -9.97 11.25 0.08
C MET A 113 -11.40 11.11 -0.43
N THR A 114 -12.32 10.78 0.48
CA THR A 114 -13.75 10.66 0.18
C THR A 114 -14.48 11.99 0.38
N PRO A 115 -15.20 12.51 -0.63
CA PRO A 115 -16.08 13.67 -0.45
C PRO A 115 -17.18 13.40 0.59
N LEU A 116 -17.39 14.35 1.51
CA LEU A 116 -18.42 14.25 2.57
C LEU A 116 -19.85 14.07 2.03
N GLU A 117 -20.11 14.51 0.80
CA GLU A 117 -21.43 14.39 0.15
C GLU A 117 -21.81 12.94 -0.20
N LEU A 118 -20.84 12.02 -0.20
CA LEU A 118 -21.04 10.61 -0.53
C LEU A 118 -21.30 9.74 0.70
N GLU A 119 -21.31 10.32 1.89
CA GLU A 119 -21.60 9.58 3.11
C GLU A 119 -23.00 8.97 3.07
N GLY A 120 -23.05 7.65 3.26
CA GLY A 120 -24.22 7.02 3.86
C GLY A 120 -24.23 7.30 5.37
N PRO A 121 -25.38 7.21 6.05
CA PRO A 121 -25.51 7.50 7.49
C PRO A 121 -24.64 6.65 8.43
N ASP A 122 -23.95 5.62 7.92
CA ASP A 122 -23.14 4.66 8.66
C ASP A 122 -21.65 4.66 8.26
N ALA A 123 -21.18 5.65 7.47
CA ALA A 123 -19.77 5.74 7.07
C ALA A 123 -18.88 6.20 8.26
N PRO A 124 -17.70 5.61 8.47
CA PRO A 124 -16.75 6.10 9.46
C PRO A 124 -16.25 7.49 9.06
N ALA A 125 -16.24 8.43 10.00
CA ALA A 125 -15.91 9.84 9.74
C ALA A 125 -14.42 10.08 9.40
N GLU A 126 -13.56 9.08 9.61
CA GLU A 126 -12.12 9.12 9.32
C GLU A 126 -11.69 7.76 8.74
N GLU A 127 -10.90 7.80 7.66
CA GLU A 127 -10.28 6.59 7.08
C GLU A 127 -8.91 6.37 7.72
N ASP A 128 -8.81 5.34 8.56
CA ASP A 128 -7.58 4.94 9.24
C ASP A 128 -6.86 3.83 8.47
N ILE A 129 -5.69 4.15 7.92
CA ILE A 129 -4.79 3.22 7.25
C ILE A 129 -3.63 2.93 8.20
N ILE A 130 -3.53 1.69 8.68
CA ILE A 130 -2.44 1.27 9.56
C ILE A 130 -1.49 0.39 8.75
N ILE A 131 -0.30 0.90 8.46
CA ILE A 131 0.77 0.16 7.80
C ILE A 131 1.53 -0.61 8.90
N PRO A 132 1.58 -1.95 8.84
CA PRO A 132 2.35 -2.75 9.78
C PRO A 132 3.84 -2.72 9.44
N ASP A 133 4.68 -3.19 10.36
CA ASP A 133 6.13 -3.28 10.17
C ASP A 133 6.50 -4.01 8.86
N HIS A 134 7.51 -3.52 8.14
CA HIS A 134 8.05 -4.18 6.96
C HIS A 134 8.35 -5.67 7.21
N THR A 135 8.00 -6.55 6.27
CA THR A 135 8.12 -8.02 6.44
C THR A 135 9.54 -8.51 6.74
N LEU A 136 10.55 -7.83 6.20
CA LEU A 136 11.98 -8.11 6.46
C LEU A 136 12.48 -7.67 7.84
N TYR A 137 11.65 -6.97 8.63
CA TYR A 137 11.98 -6.53 10.00
C TYR A 137 10.99 -7.06 11.03
N GLY A 138 9.69 -7.02 10.72
CA GLY A 138 8.63 -7.50 11.60
C GLY A 138 8.61 -9.02 11.74
N GLU A 139 8.08 -9.48 12.87
CA GLU A 139 7.87 -10.90 13.15
C GLU A 139 6.51 -11.35 12.64
N TYR A 140 6.51 -12.12 11.56
CA TYR A 140 5.30 -12.65 10.93
C TYR A 140 5.19 -14.17 11.12
N PRO A 141 3.98 -14.72 11.28
CA PRO A 141 3.79 -16.17 11.33
C PRO A 141 4.43 -16.85 10.11
N PRO A 142 5.06 -18.02 10.29
CA PRO A 142 5.68 -18.72 9.17
C PRO A 142 4.62 -19.03 8.11
N LYS A 143 4.99 -18.81 6.84
CA LYS A 143 4.14 -19.19 5.72
C LYS A 143 3.82 -20.67 5.81
N ILE A 144 2.53 -21.00 5.69
CA ILE A 144 2.08 -22.39 5.68
C ILE A 144 2.79 -23.12 4.53
N PRO A 145 3.47 -24.25 4.78
CA PRO A 145 4.13 -25.00 3.72
C PRO A 145 3.12 -25.39 2.64
N GLU A 146 3.53 -25.18 1.41
CA GLU A 146 2.71 -25.41 0.23
C GLU A 146 3.46 -26.33 -0.72
N ASP A 147 2.76 -27.31 -1.30
CA ASP A 147 3.38 -28.16 -2.33
C ASP A 147 3.96 -27.31 -3.46
N GLU A 148 5.19 -27.63 -3.86
CA GLU A 148 5.91 -26.94 -4.94
C GLU A 148 5.17 -27.03 -6.27
N ILE A 149 4.50 -28.16 -6.51
CA ILE A 149 3.72 -28.42 -7.71
C ILE A 149 2.25 -28.44 -7.32
N LYS A 150 1.50 -27.46 -7.82
CA LYS A 150 0.04 -27.46 -7.69
C LYS A 150 -0.59 -28.36 -8.76
N PRO A 151 -1.61 -29.17 -8.41
CA PRO A 151 -2.40 -29.88 -9.41
C PRO A 151 -3.01 -28.87 -10.38
N MET A 152 -3.04 -29.24 -11.65
CA MET A 152 -3.65 -28.47 -12.74
C MET A 152 -4.94 -29.16 -13.20
N ASP A 153 -5.65 -29.82 -12.29
CA ASP A 153 -6.85 -30.55 -12.67
C ASP A 153 -7.86 -29.58 -13.28
N GLU A 154 -8.34 -29.92 -14.48
CA GLU A 154 -9.20 -29.09 -15.34
C GLU A 154 -10.63 -28.96 -14.79
N SER A 155 -10.79 -28.85 -13.47
CA SER A 155 -12.09 -28.79 -12.80
C SER A 155 -12.65 -27.36 -12.69
N GLY A 156 -11.82 -26.33 -12.91
CA GLY A 156 -12.21 -24.92 -13.01
C GLY A 156 -12.59 -24.50 -14.44
N GLU A 157 -13.67 -23.74 -14.58
CA GLU A 157 -14.30 -23.35 -15.84
C GLU A 157 -13.40 -22.51 -16.79
N ILE A 158 -12.25 -22.00 -16.34
CA ILE A 158 -11.38 -21.10 -17.12
C ILE A 158 -9.88 -21.39 -16.92
N VAL A 159 -9.37 -22.50 -17.46
CA VAL A 159 -7.93 -22.59 -17.74
C VAL A 159 -7.61 -21.66 -18.91
N LEU A 160 -7.00 -20.50 -18.63
CA LEU A 160 -6.60 -19.57 -19.68
C LEU A 160 -5.56 -20.25 -20.59
N SER A 161 -5.91 -20.43 -21.87
CA SER A 161 -5.03 -21.02 -22.91
C SER A 161 -3.72 -20.25 -23.14
N ARG A 162 -3.59 -19.05 -22.54
CA ARG A 162 -2.40 -18.21 -22.59
C ARG A 162 -2.28 -17.37 -21.31
N VAL A 163 -1.04 -17.04 -20.96
CA VAL A 163 -0.73 -16.08 -19.91
C VAL A 163 -1.17 -14.68 -20.37
N VAL A 164 -2.14 -14.08 -19.69
CA VAL A 164 -2.59 -12.70 -19.82
C VAL A 164 -2.49 -11.98 -18.47
N ILE A 165 -1.78 -10.86 -18.43
CA ILE A 165 -1.73 -10.02 -17.23
C ILE A 165 -3.15 -9.50 -16.92
N PRO A 166 -3.69 -9.76 -15.72
CA PRO A 166 -5.02 -9.32 -15.36
C PRO A 166 -5.05 -7.80 -15.18
N GLU A 167 -6.23 -7.20 -15.37
CA GLU A 167 -6.42 -5.78 -15.10
C GLU A 167 -6.59 -5.52 -13.59
N PHE A 168 -7.33 -6.40 -12.92
CA PHE A 168 -7.61 -6.37 -11.50
C PHE A 168 -7.30 -7.70 -10.82
N ILE A 169 -6.98 -7.65 -9.54
CA ILE A 169 -6.86 -8.78 -8.63
C ILE A 169 -7.78 -8.54 -7.43
N ILE A 170 -8.37 -9.61 -6.91
CA ILE A 170 -9.18 -9.54 -5.69
C ILE A 170 -8.27 -9.88 -4.52
N VAL A 171 -8.18 -8.96 -3.56
CA VAL A 171 -7.45 -9.13 -2.30
C VAL A 171 -8.46 -9.38 -1.20
N HIS A 172 -8.30 -10.49 -0.49
CA HIS A 172 -9.11 -10.82 0.68
C HIS A 172 -8.40 -10.34 1.94
N ASP A 173 -9.07 -9.51 2.73
CA ASP A 173 -8.49 -8.80 3.88
C ASP A 173 -8.67 -9.58 5.18
N GLY A 174 -8.23 -10.83 5.17
CA GLY A 174 -8.44 -11.74 6.27
C GLY A 174 -7.75 -13.07 6.05
N VAL A 175 -7.78 -13.92 7.08
CA VAL A 175 -7.36 -15.31 6.91
C VAL A 175 -8.30 -15.98 5.91
N PRO A 176 -7.83 -16.94 5.10
CA PRO A 176 -8.64 -17.49 4.01
C PRO A 176 -10.00 -18.07 4.43
N GLN A 177 -10.17 -18.50 5.68
CA GLN A 177 -11.42 -19.03 6.22
C GLN A 177 -12.39 -17.95 6.75
N ASP A 178 -11.97 -16.69 6.85
CA ASP A 178 -12.78 -15.62 7.39
C ASP A 178 -13.68 -15.00 6.30
N SER A 179 -14.87 -15.56 6.14
CA SER A 179 -15.86 -15.03 5.19
C SER A 179 -16.40 -13.64 5.54
N SER A 180 -16.11 -13.12 6.73
CA SER A 180 -16.54 -11.77 7.15
C SER A 180 -15.59 -10.68 6.69
N ALA A 181 -14.36 -11.03 6.33
CA ALA A 181 -13.38 -10.08 5.82
C ALA A 181 -13.76 -9.57 4.42
N PRO A 182 -13.57 -8.26 4.15
CA PRO A 182 -13.91 -7.65 2.88
C PRO A 182 -12.99 -8.14 1.74
N ASN A 183 -13.49 -7.98 0.51
CA ASN A 183 -12.73 -8.24 -0.70
C ASN A 183 -12.52 -6.92 -1.45
N TYR A 184 -11.27 -6.61 -1.77
CA TYR A 184 -10.90 -5.40 -2.50
C TYR A 184 -10.54 -5.72 -3.94
N TYR A 185 -11.12 -4.97 -4.88
CA TYR A 185 -10.77 -5.04 -6.29
C TYR A 185 -9.65 -4.02 -6.56
N VAL A 186 -8.43 -4.52 -6.66
CA VAL A 186 -7.24 -3.68 -6.82
C VAL A 186 -6.68 -3.86 -8.22
N ARG A 187 -6.20 -2.78 -8.86
CA ARG A 187 -5.48 -2.90 -10.13
C ARG A 187 -4.26 -3.79 -9.93
N TYR A 188 -4.03 -4.72 -10.84
CA TYR A 188 -2.93 -5.67 -10.72
C TYR A 188 -1.58 -4.96 -10.50
N THR A 189 -1.34 -3.85 -11.20
CA THR A 189 -0.11 -3.08 -11.06
C THR A 189 0.05 -2.47 -9.68
N ASP A 190 -1.03 -2.03 -9.04
CA ASP A 190 -0.96 -1.37 -7.74
C ASP A 190 -0.83 -2.41 -6.62
N TYR A 191 -1.49 -3.56 -6.78
CA TYR A 191 -1.22 -4.73 -5.93
C TYR A 191 0.26 -5.12 -5.95
N ILE A 192 0.87 -5.27 -7.14
CA ILE A 192 2.29 -5.64 -7.22
C ILE A 192 3.18 -4.56 -6.59
N LYS A 193 2.92 -3.27 -6.81
CA LYS A 193 3.69 -2.19 -6.16
C LYS A 193 3.62 -2.30 -4.64
N ASN A 194 2.42 -2.48 -4.08
CA ASN A 194 2.21 -2.56 -2.63
C ASN A 194 2.90 -3.79 -2.03
N VAL A 195 2.76 -4.97 -2.67
CA VAL A 195 3.46 -6.18 -2.20
C VAL A 195 4.96 -5.99 -2.27
N VAL A 196 5.49 -5.46 -3.38
CA VAL A 196 6.94 -5.22 -3.51
C VAL A 196 7.43 -4.25 -2.44
N SER A 197 6.71 -3.15 -2.16
CA SER A 197 7.10 -2.19 -1.14
C SER A 197 7.05 -2.72 0.29
N SER A 198 6.32 -3.80 0.55
CA SER A 198 6.23 -4.43 1.87
C SER A 198 7.15 -5.65 2.03
N GLU A 199 7.61 -6.24 0.92
CA GLU A 199 8.44 -7.44 0.88
C GLU A 199 9.93 -7.14 0.70
N ILE A 200 10.29 -6.00 0.11
CA ILE A 200 11.69 -5.62 -0.14
C ILE A 200 11.95 -4.13 0.12
N TYR A 201 13.14 -3.82 0.61
CA TYR A 201 13.55 -2.43 0.82
C TYR A 201 13.87 -1.72 -0.50
N ALA A 202 13.38 -0.49 -0.63
CA ALA A 202 13.64 0.38 -1.78
C ALA A 202 15.12 0.80 -1.94
N THR A 203 15.94 0.61 -0.90
CA THR A 203 17.39 0.90 -0.88
C THR A 203 18.23 -0.18 -1.56
N TRP A 204 17.63 -1.33 -1.90
CA TRP A 204 18.34 -2.40 -2.59
C TRP A 204 18.72 -2.01 -4.01
N THR A 205 19.73 -2.70 -4.56
CA THR A 205 20.17 -2.46 -5.94
C THR A 205 19.02 -2.67 -6.94
N GLU A 206 19.00 -1.91 -8.02
CA GLU A 206 17.97 -2.00 -9.07
C GLU A 206 17.78 -3.44 -9.57
N ASN A 207 18.88 -4.18 -9.77
CA ASN A 207 18.84 -5.59 -10.19
C ASN A 207 18.16 -6.50 -9.15
N ALA A 208 18.37 -6.24 -7.86
CA ALA A 208 17.74 -7.01 -6.79
C ALA A 208 16.23 -6.69 -6.72
N ILE A 209 15.85 -5.42 -6.80
CA ILE A 209 14.44 -5.01 -6.85
C ILE A 209 13.75 -5.63 -8.06
N TYR A 210 14.39 -5.56 -9.24
CA TYR A 210 13.87 -6.13 -10.47
C TYR A 210 13.68 -7.64 -10.38
N ALA A 211 14.69 -8.38 -9.91
CA ALA A 211 14.63 -9.83 -9.76
C ALA A 211 13.52 -10.26 -8.79
N ASN A 212 13.42 -9.63 -7.61
CA ASN A 212 12.37 -9.94 -6.64
C ASN A 212 10.97 -9.59 -7.16
N THR A 213 10.83 -8.45 -7.86
CA THR A 213 9.57 -8.09 -8.51
C THR A 213 9.12 -9.15 -9.52
N LEU A 214 10.04 -9.68 -10.35
CA LEU A 214 9.73 -10.76 -11.28
C LEU A 214 9.29 -12.05 -10.58
N VAL A 215 9.91 -12.38 -9.43
CA VAL A 215 9.51 -13.54 -8.62
C VAL A 215 8.11 -13.35 -8.05
N ILE A 216 7.82 -12.19 -7.47
CA ILE A 216 6.50 -11.83 -6.94
C ILE A 216 5.45 -11.91 -8.04
N MET A 217 5.70 -11.28 -9.20
CA MET A 217 4.79 -11.34 -10.35
C MET A 217 4.54 -12.77 -10.81
N SER A 218 5.59 -13.58 -10.92
CA SER A 218 5.50 -14.99 -11.34
C SER A 218 4.65 -15.80 -10.36
N PHE A 219 4.85 -15.61 -9.06
CA PHE A 219 4.08 -16.28 -8.02
C PHE A 219 2.61 -15.85 -8.08
N THR A 220 2.32 -14.55 -8.09
CA THR A 220 0.95 -14.03 -8.17
C THR A 220 0.21 -14.56 -9.39
N LEU A 221 0.86 -14.51 -10.57
CA LEU A 221 0.28 -15.01 -11.81
C LEU A 221 0.03 -16.51 -11.75
N ASN A 222 0.97 -17.30 -11.22
CA ASN A 222 0.76 -18.74 -11.03
C ASN A 222 -0.52 -19.03 -10.22
N ARG A 223 -0.78 -18.27 -9.15
CA ARG A 223 -1.99 -18.45 -8.32
C ARG A 223 -3.28 -18.07 -9.02
N VAL A 224 -3.24 -17.07 -9.89
CA VAL A 224 -4.37 -16.68 -10.72
C VAL A 224 -4.67 -17.76 -11.77
N TYR A 225 -3.65 -18.29 -12.47
CA TYR A 225 -3.87 -19.29 -13.54
C TYR A 225 -4.24 -20.67 -13.04
N THR A 226 -3.75 -21.06 -11.88
CA THR A 226 -4.07 -22.37 -11.28
C THR A 226 -5.42 -22.37 -10.60
N GLU A 227 -6.09 -21.22 -10.48
CA GLU A 227 -7.27 -21.06 -9.63
C GLU A 227 -7.07 -21.68 -8.25
N TRP A 228 -5.83 -21.68 -7.74
CA TRP A 228 -5.49 -22.43 -6.52
C TRP A 228 -6.29 -21.94 -5.33
N TYR A 229 -6.45 -20.61 -5.21
CA TYR A 229 -7.27 -20.03 -4.17
C TYR A 229 -8.78 -20.23 -4.47
N PRO A 230 -9.32 -19.91 -5.68
CA PRO A 230 -10.72 -20.14 -6.04
C PRO A 230 -11.24 -21.57 -5.84
N SER A 231 -10.46 -22.58 -6.24
CA SER A 231 -10.81 -24.00 -6.14
C SER A 231 -10.91 -24.50 -4.69
N GLN A 232 -10.28 -23.79 -3.75
CA GLN A 232 -10.37 -24.04 -2.31
C GLN A 232 -11.43 -23.17 -1.61
N GLN A 233 -12.37 -22.60 -2.38
CA GLN A 233 -13.39 -21.64 -1.92
C GLN A 233 -12.84 -20.26 -1.49
N PHE A 234 -11.59 -19.93 -1.84
CA PHE A 234 -10.99 -18.60 -1.61
C PHE A 234 -11.17 -17.72 -2.85
N ARG A 235 -11.98 -16.67 -2.78
CA ARG A 235 -12.44 -15.94 -3.98
C ARG A 235 -11.36 -15.04 -4.60
N VAL A 236 -10.60 -15.55 -5.58
CA VAL A 236 -9.77 -14.73 -6.49
C VAL A 236 -10.33 -14.82 -7.91
N PHE A 237 -11.23 -13.92 -8.28
CA PHE A 237 -11.77 -13.84 -9.64
C PHE A 237 -11.09 -12.73 -10.44
N SER A 238 -10.80 -12.98 -11.71
CA SER A 238 -10.44 -11.97 -12.71
C SER A 238 -11.64 -11.76 -13.64
N PRO A 239 -12.36 -10.63 -13.57
CA PRO A 239 -13.52 -10.42 -14.42
C PRO A 239 -13.09 -9.85 -15.77
N ARG A 240 -13.22 -10.63 -16.86
CA ARG A 240 -13.42 -10.07 -18.20
C ARG A 240 -14.37 -10.93 -19.02
N HIS A 241 -15.66 -10.73 -18.80
CA HIS A 241 -16.68 -10.33 -19.79
C HIS A 241 -18.05 -10.44 -19.11
N GLN A 242 -18.76 -9.31 -19.03
CA GLN A 242 -20.21 -9.30 -18.84
C GLN A 242 -20.83 -10.15 -19.95
N ASN A 243 -21.43 -11.28 -19.60
CA ASN A 243 -22.58 -11.74 -20.36
C ASN A 243 -23.76 -10.86 -19.96
N VAL A 244 -24.14 -9.99 -20.89
CA VAL A 244 -25.42 -9.31 -20.99
C VAL A 244 -26.55 -10.30 -20.72
N SER A 245 -27.52 -9.90 -19.88
CA SER A 245 -28.76 -10.59 -19.43
C SER A 245 -28.69 -10.91 -17.93
N GLN A 246 -29.30 -10.19 -16.98
CA GLN A 246 -30.54 -9.41 -16.98
C GLN A 246 -30.52 -8.40 -15.83
N ASN A 247 -31.01 -7.18 -16.08
CA ASN A 247 -31.80 -6.43 -15.09
C ASN A 247 -33.21 -7.07 -15.10
N PRO A 248 -34.03 -7.12 -14.02
CA PRO A 248 -34.12 -6.06 -13.03
C PRO A 248 -34.48 -6.44 -11.57
N GLN A 249 -34.40 -5.40 -10.73
CA GLN A 249 -35.22 -5.09 -9.54
C GLN A 249 -34.57 -5.27 -8.16
N PHE A 250 -34.55 -4.11 -7.49
CA PHE A 250 -34.32 -3.76 -6.09
C PHE A 250 -32.87 -3.63 -5.63
#